data_AF-A0A0U5GN10-F1
#
_entry.id   AF-A0A0U5GN10-F1
#
_cell.length_a   1.000
_cell.length_b   1.000
_cell.length_c   1.000
_cell.angle_alpha   90.00
_cell.angle_beta   90.00
_cell.angle_gamma   90.00
#
_symmetry.space_group_name_H-M   'P 1'
#
loop_
_entity.id
_entity.type
_entity.pdbx_description
1 polymer ?
#
loop_
_entity_poly.entity_id
_entity_poly.type
_entity_poly.pdbx_seq_one_letter_code
_entity_poly.pdbx_strand_id
1 'polypeptide(L)'
;MLFWNPILIFVPSIMPPMLPHAVFTPEDSLFVGGNFYTSAHLSTTLEALRFQEDYPTISNEDLVDKHYRNLSRILESFHVLGTSDEVKRVWGNCSLFINTKDPANKEAVLEEQEAEARELFTRSLGSFALKAQASFKKERE
;
A
#
# COMPACT_ATOMS: atom_id res chain seq x y z
N MET A 1 -27.52 -28.69 33.60
CA MET A 1 -26.97 -28.61 32.23
C MET A 1 -26.87 -27.12 31.90
N LEU A 2 -25.70 -26.52 32.09
CA LEU A 2 -25.49 -25.08 31.84
C LEU A 2 -25.17 -24.91 30.35
N PHE A 3 -26.07 -24.25 29.61
CA PHE A 3 -25.81 -23.86 28.23
C PHE A 3 -24.77 -22.75 28.23
N TRP A 4 -23.57 -23.08 27.77
CA TRP A 4 -22.55 -22.10 27.42
C TRP A 4 -23.02 -21.43 26.13
N ASN A 5 -23.39 -20.15 26.23
CA ASN A 5 -23.76 -19.34 25.07
C ASN A 5 -22.50 -18.52 24.72
N PRO A 6 -21.69 -18.90 23.72
CA PRO A 6 -20.54 -18.10 23.36
C PRO A 6 -21.08 -16.87 22.63
N ILE A 7 -21.22 -15.77 23.35
CA ILE A 7 -21.32 -14.45 22.72
C ILE A 7 -19.98 -14.25 22.01
N LEU A 8 -19.96 -14.43 20.69
CA LEU A 8 -18.81 -14.05 19.86
C LEU A 8 -18.69 -12.53 19.91
N ILE A 9 -17.85 -12.01 20.80
CA ILE A 9 -17.50 -10.60 20.83
C ILE A 9 -16.47 -10.38 19.73
N PHE A 10 -16.89 -9.82 18.59
CA PHE A 10 -15.98 -9.34 17.56
C PHE A 10 -15.40 -8.00 18.00
N VAL A 11 -14.16 -7.99 18.49
CA VAL A 11 -13.37 -6.75 18.64
C VAL A 11 -12.51 -6.60 17.38
N PRO A 12 -12.82 -5.66 16.48
CA PRO A 12 -11.98 -5.43 15.31
C PRO A 12 -10.65 -4.79 15.74
N SER A 13 -9.53 -5.37 15.30
CA SER A 13 -8.21 -4.74 15.37
C SER A 13 -7.89 -4.13 14.00
N ILE A 14 -7.52 -2.85 13.97
CA ILE A 14 -7.10 -2.15 12.75
C ILE A 14 -5.65 -1.72 12.95
N MET A 15 -4.75 -2.22 12.09
CA MET A 15 -3.33 -1.89 12.12
C MET A 15 -2.99 -0.90 11.00
N PRO A 16 -2.28 0.20 11.29
CA PRO A 16 -1.77 1.11 10.27
C PRO A 16 -0.67 0.44 9.43
N PRO A 17 -0.40 0.93 8.21
CA PRO A 17 0.64 0.37 7.36
C PRO A 17 2.02 0.45 8.03
N MET A 18 2.85 -0.55 7.76
CA MET A 18 4.20 -0.74 8.32
C MET A 18 4.30 -0.93 9.84
N LEU A 19 3.19 -1.08 10.58
CA LEU A 19 3.29 -1.32 12.02
C LEU A 19 3.90 -2.70 12.29
N PRO A 20 5.14 -2.79 12.83
CA PRO A 20 5.73 -4.08 13.16
C PRO A 20 4.95 -4.69 14.31
N HIS A 21 4.49 -5.92 14.15
CA HIS A 21 3.69 -6.61 15.16
C HIS A 21 4.05 -8.08 15.20
N ALA A 22 3.85 -8.68 16.37
CA ALA A 22 3.93 -10.12 16.58
C ALA A 22 2.59 -10.60 17.11
N VAL A 23 2.11 -11.72 16.59
CA VAL A 23 0.84 -12.32 17.00
C VAL A 23 1.13 -13.52 17.89
N PHE A 24 0.57 -13.51 19.10
CA PHE A 24 0.58 -14.63 20.02
C PHE A 24 -0.86 -15.12 20.21
N THR A 25 -1.10 -16.40 19.95
CA THR A 25 -2.42 -17.03 20.05
C THR A 25 -2.43 -17.95 21.28
N PRO A 26 -2.87 -17.48 22.46
CA PRO A 26 -2.79 -18.24 23.71
C PRO A 26 -3.80 -19.38 23.81
N GLU A 27 -4.91 -19.31 23.07
CA GLU A 27 -6.01 -20.27 23.07
C GLU A 27 -6.42 -20.59 21.63
N ASP A 28 -7.00 -21.78 21.40
CA ASP A 28 -7.51 -22.19 20.08
C ASP A 28 -8.52 -21.16 19.56
N SER A 29 -8.12 -20.44 18.50
CA SER A 29 -8.84 -19.28 17.98
C SER A 29 -8.96 -19.34 16.46
N LEU A 30 -10.12 -18.91 15.95
CA LEU A 30 -10.34 -18.70 14.51
C LEU A 30 -10.39 -17.20 14.23
N PHE A 31 -9.54 -16.74 13.32
CA PHE A 31 -9.45 -15.33 12.93
C PHE A 31 -9.89 -15.12 11.48
N VAL A 32 -10.51 -13.98 11.21
CA VAL A 32 -10.78 -13.49 9.85
C VAL A 32 -10.13 -12.12 9.73
N GLY A 33 -9.32 -11.95 8.69
CA GLY A 33 -8.58 -10.72 8.44
C GLY A 33 -8.50 -10.39 6.96
N GLY A 34 -7.99 -9.20 6.65
CA GLY A 34 -7.72 -8.77 5.30
C GLY A 34 -7.13 -7.37 5.25
N ASN A 35 -6.61 -7.03 4.08
CA ASN A 35 -5.96 -5.74 3.83
C ASN A 35 -6.86 -4.82 3.03
N PHE A 36 -6.84 -3.54 3.40
CA PHE A 36 -7.48 -2.47 2.66
C PHE A 36 -6.57 -1.25 2.61
N TYR A 37 -6.70 -0.46 1.55
CA TYR A 37 -5.88 0.72 1.31
C TYR A 37 -6.72 1.97 1.45
N THR A 38 -6.16 3.00 2.05
CA THR A 38 -6.81 4.30 2.23
C THR A 38 -5.97 5.42 1.66
N SER A 39 -6.62 6.47 1.18
CA SER A 39 -5.96 7.69 0.72
C SER A 39 -5.16 8.36 1.83
N ALA A 40 -5.70 8.40 3.05
CA ALA A 40 -5.07 9.05 4.21
C ALA A 40 -3.68 8.47 4.55
N HIS A 41 -3.44 7.20 4.24
CA HIS A 41 -2.16 6.54 4.50
C HIS A 41 -1.39 6.19 3.22
N LEU A 42 -1.75 6.79 2.08
CA LEU A 42 -1.16 6.44 0.79
C LEU A 42 0.35 6.65 0.78
N SER A 43 0.86 7.73 1.37
CA SER A 43 2.30 8.00 1.41
C SER A 43 3.08 6.89 2.12
N THR A 44 2.65 6.53 3.33
CA THR A 44 3.25 5.44 4.12
C THR A 44 3.03 4.08 3.47
N THR A 45 1.91 3.89 2.78
CA THR A 45 1.64 2.67 2.01
C THR A 45 2.62 2.51 0.86
N LEU A 46 3.00 3.60 0.18
CA LEU A 46 4.02 3.56 -0.88
C LEU A 46 5.40 3.18 -0.34
N GLU A 47 5.78 3.70 0.83
CA GLU A 47 7.01 3.29 1.52
C GLU A 47 6.97 1.81 1.91
N ALA A 48 5.84 1.36 2.48
CA ALA A 48 5.62 -0.03 2.87
C ALA A 48 5.76 -0.98 1.68
N LEU A 49 5.07 -0.65 0.58
CA LEU A 49 5.08 -1.44 -0.64
C LEU A 49 6.51 -1.55 -1.18
N ARG A 50 7.24 -0.43 -1.22
CA ARG A 50 8.62 -0.44 -1.68
C ARG A 50 9.51 -1.31 -0.80
N PHE A 51 9.36 -1.21 0.51
CA PHE A 51 10.12 -2.01 1.46
C PHE A 51 9.82 -3.50 1.32
N GLN A 52 8.57 -3.88 1.06
CA GLN A 52 8.17 -5.26 0.81
C GLN A 52 8.68 -5.79 -0.55
N GLU A 53 8.70 -4.95 -1.59
CA GLU A 53 9.32 -5.30 -2.88
C GLU A 53 10.83 -5.58 -2.73
N ASP A 54 11.52 -4.76 -1.95
CA ASP A 54 12.97 -4.86 -1.77
C ASP A 54 13.36 -6.01 -0.82
N TYR A 55 12.47 -6.38 0.10
CA TYR A 55 12.70 -7.44 1.10
C TYR A 55 11.48 -8.37 1.24
N PRO A 56 11.18 -9.22 0.24
CA PRO A 56 9.95 -10.02 0.24
C PRO A 56 9.82 -10.98 1.44
N THR A 57 10.93 -11.35 2.09
CA THR A 57 10.94 -12.29 3.22
C THR A 57 10.54 -11.67 4.56
N ILE A 58 10.34 -10.35 4.64
CA ILE A 58 9.96 -9.67 5.89
C ILE A 58 8.46 -9.82 6.20
N SER A 59 7.66 -10.08 5.16
CA SER A 59 6.21 -10.16 5.24
C SER A 59 5.78 -11.59 4.97
N ASN A 60 4.78 -12.05 5.73
CA ASN A 60 4.11 -13.33 5.45
C ASN A 60 3.04 -13.19 4.35
N GLU A 61 2.82 -11.98 3.84
CA GLU A 61 1.86 -11.68 2.80
C GLU A 61 2.58 -11.51 1.45
N ASP A 62 2.10 -12.22 0.44
CA ASP A 62 2.59 -12.10 -0.93
C ASP A 62 2.03 -10.86 -1.63
N LEU A 63 2.84 -10.21 -2.46
CA LEU A 63 2.42 -9.08 -3.28
C LEU A 63 1.74 -9.55 -4.57
N VAL A 64 0.44 -9.79 -4.49
CA VAL A 64 -0.42 -10.13 -5.63
C VAL A 64 -0.94 -8.93 -6.43
N ASP A 65 -1.42 -9.19 -7.66
CA ASP A 65 -1.91 -8.20 -8.64
C ASP A 65 -2.88 -7.17 -8.04
N LYS A 66 -3.79 -7.65 -7.17
CA LYS A 66 -4.86 -6.85 -6.58
C LYS A 66 -4.33 -5.67 -5.78
N HIS A 67 -3.15 -5.79 -5.17
CA HIS A 67 -2.54 -4.70 -4.41
C HIS A 67 -2.18 -3.53 -5.32
N TYR A 68 -1.46 -3.79 -6.41
CA TYR A 68 -1.08 -2.77 -7.40
C TYR A 68 -2.31 -2.15 -8.07
N ARG A 69 -3.30 -2.94 -8.46
CA ARG A 69 -4.54 -2.43 -9.09
C ARG A 69 -5.34 -1.53 -8.15
N ASN A 70 -5.47 -1.90 -6.88
CA ASN A 70 -6.17 -1.06 -5.91
C ASN A 70 -5.45 0.27 -5.67
N LEU A 71 -4.12 0.25 -5.52
CA LEU A 71 -3.33 1.46 -5.35
C LEU A 71 -3.40 2.38 -6.58
N SER A 72 -3.40 1.80 -7.78
CA SER A 72 -3.58 2.52 -9.04
C SER A 72 -4.90 3.32 -9.06
N ARG A 73 -6.00 2.67 -8.67
CA ARG A 73 -7.33 3.32 -8.58
C ARG A 73 -7.35 4.45 -7.56
N ILE A 74 -6.68 4.27 -6.42
CA ILE A 74 -6.58 5.34 -5.41
C ILE A 74 -5.83 6.54 -6.01
N LEU A 75 -4.70 6.31 -6.69
CA LEU A 75 -3.89 7.36 -7.30
C LEU A 75 -4.63 8.18 -8.36
N GLU A 76 -5.51 7.56 -9.14
CA GLU A 76 -6.31 8.26 -10.17
C GLU A 76 -7.10 9.43 -9.61
N SER A 77 -7.65 9.27 -8.40
CA SER A 77 -8.49 10.27 -7.73
C SER A 77 -7.75 11.06 -6.64
N PHE A 78 -6.59 10.58 -6.18
CA PHE A 78 -5.89 11.15 -5.02
C PHE A 78 -5.52 12.63 -5.19
N HIS A 79 -5.11 13.06 -6.38
CA HIS A 79 -4.74 14.46 -6.64
C HIS A 79 -5.88 15.46 -6.40
N VAL A 80 -7.15 15.04 -6.48
CA VAL A 80 -8.32 15.90 -6.21
C VAL A 80 -8.74 15.84 -4.74
N LEU A 81 -8.57 14.66 -4.12
CA LEU A 81 -9.10 14.37 -2.79
C LEU A 81 -8.13 14.69 -1.67
N GLY A 82 -6.82 14.61 -1.93
CA GLY A 82 -5.78 14.86 -0.94
C GLY A 82 -5.59 16.35 -0.67
N THR A 83 -5.24 16.69 0.56
CA THR A 83 -4.75 18.03 0.91
C THR A 83 -3.41 18.31 0.21
N SER A 84 -3.03 19.58 0.04
CA SER A 84 -1.75 19.96 -0.61
C SER A 84 -0.55 19.26 0.06
N ASP A 85 -0.53 19.15 1.39
CA ASP A 85 0.55 18.48 2.13
C ASP A 85 0.56 16.95 1.95
N GLU A 86 -0.61 16.32 1.85
CA GLU A 86 -0.70 14.89 1.52
C GLU A 86 -0.25 14.61 0.08
N VAL A 87 -0.66 15.45 -0.87
CA VAL A 87 -0.23 15.34 -2.28
C VAL A 87 1.27 15.53 -2.40
N LYS A 88 1.87 16.48 -1.67
CA LYS A 88 3.34 16.68 -1.63
C LYS A 88 4.07 15.46 -1.08
N ARG A 89 3.57 14.85 -0.01
CA ARG A 89 4.16 13.64 0.59
C ARG A 89 4.12 12.45 -0.37
N VAL A 90 2.96 12.17 -0.95
CA VAL A 90 2.82 11.09 -1.95
C VAL A 90 3.68 11.37 -3.19
N TRP A 91 3.77 12.64 -3.63
CA TRP A 91 4.62 13.02 -4.76
C TRP A 91 6.10 12.76 -4.50
N GLY A 92 6.60 13.05 -3.28
CA GLY A 92 7.98 12.71 -2.89
C GLY A 92 8.27 11.21 -3.01
N ASN A 93 7.31 10.38 -2.60
CA ASN A 93 7.44 8.91 -2.61
C ASN A 93 7.29 8.29 -4.01
N CYS A 94 6.82 9.03 -5.02
CA CYS A 94 6.78 8.53 -6.40
C CYS A 94 8.18 8.14 -6.92
N SER A 95 9.23 8.80 -6.43
CA SER A 95 10.62 8.53 -6.81
C SER A 95 11.08 7.12 -6.45
N LEU A 96 10.47 6.49 -5.43
CA LEU A 96 10.74 5.12 -5.01
C LEU A 96 10.45 4.08 -6.11
N PHE A 97 9.60 4.41 -7.08
CA PHE A 97 9.16 3.48 -8.13
C PHE A 97 9.56 3.93 -9.54
N ILE A 98 9.67 5.24 -9.78
CA ILE A 98 9.89 5.78 -11.13
C ILE A 98 11.38 5.82 -11.52
N ASN A 99 12.30 5.92 -10.54
CA ASN A 99 13.74 6.14 -10.79
C ASN A 99 14.64 4.94 -10.42
N THR A 100 14.08 3.77 -10.17
CA THR A 100 14.86 2.58 -9.81
C THR A 100 15.58 2.01 -11.02
N LYS A 101 16.73 2.59 -11.37
CA LYS A 101 17.76 2.00 -12.22
C LYS A 101 18.79 1.25 -11.37
N ASP A 102 18.36 0.53 -10.32
CA ASP A 102 19.30 -0.17 -9.46
C ASP A 102 19.47 -1.63 -9.94
N PRO A 103 20.60 -1.97 -10.59
CA PRO A 103 20.88 -3.34 -11.03
C PRO A 103 21.15 -4.31 -9.87
N ALA A 104 21.26 -3.82 -8.63
CA ALA A 104 21.37 -4.66 -7.44
C ALA A 104 20.00 -5.05 -6.86
N ASN A 105 18.92 -4.42 -7.31
CA ASN A 105 17.58 -4.85 -6.95
C ASN A 105 17.31 -6.15 -7.73
N LYS A 106 17.40 -7.28 -7.03
CA LYS A 106 16.80 -8.51 -7.52
C LYS A 106 15.33 -8.18 -7.73
N GLU A 107 14.92 -7.94 -8.97
CA GLU A 107 13.52 -7.90 -9.32
C GLU A 107 12.92 -9.15 -8.69
N ALA A 108 12.02 -8.95 -7.71
CA ALA A 108 11.21 -10.05 -7.22
C ALA A 108 10.66 -10.74 -8.46
N VAL A 109 10.83 -12.07 -8.54
CA VAL A 109 10.29 -12.83 -9.66
C VAL A 109 8.78 -12.80 -9.48
N LEU A 110 8.17 -11.76 -10.03
CA LEU A 110 6.73 -11.58 -10.06
C LEU A 110 6.16 -12.50 -11.12
N GLU A 111 4.97 -13.03 -10.85
CA GLU A 111 4.21 -13.69 -11.90
C GLU A 111 3.87 -12.68 -13.02
N GLU A 112 3.67 -13.15 -14.25
CA GLU A 112 3.43 -12.27 -15.42
C GLU A 112 2.28 -11.28 -15.17
N GLN A 113 1.22 -11.74 -14.50
CA GLN A 113 0.04 -10.92 -14.15
C GLN A 113 0.37 -9.84 -13.11
N GLU A 114 1.27 -10.14 -12.17
CA GLU A 114 1.72 -9.21 -11.14
C GLU A 114 2.66 -8.15 -11.73
N ALA A 115 3.52 -8.55 -12.67
CA ALA A 115 4.37 -7.64 -13.42
C ALA A 115 3.55 -6.64 -14.23
N GLU A 116 2.50 -7.10 -14.94
CA GLU A 116 1.57 -6.21 -15.66
C GLU A 116 0.86 -5.24 -14.71
N ALA A 117 0.36 -5.75 -13.57
CA ALA A 117 -0.32 -4.91 -12.57
C ALA A 117 0.63 -3.87 -11.96
N ARG A 118 1.89 -4.23 -11.70
CA ARG A 118 2.94 -3.34 -11.22
C ARG A 118 3.32 -2.27 -12.24
N GLU A 119 3.36 -2.61 -13.54
CA GLU A 119 3.60 -1.65 -14.61
C GLU A 119 2.45 -0.62 -14.68
N LEU A 120 1.21 -1.09 -14.63
CA LEU A 120 0.02 -0.24 -14.59
C LEU A 120 0.07 0.73 -13.40
N PHE A 121 0.43 0.22 -12.23
CA PHE A 121 0.65 1.03 -11.03
C PHE A 121 1.73 2.09 -11.20
N THR A 122 2.88 1.71 -11.77
CA THR A 122 3.99 2.64 -12.02
C THR A 122 3.58 3.74 -13.01
N ARG A 123 2.77 3.40 -14.02
CA ARG A 123 2.19 4.36 -14.97
C ARG A 123 1.23 5.33 -14.28
N SER A 124 0.37 4.82 -13.40
CA SER A 124 -0.55 5.65 -12.60
C SER A 124 0.20 6.59 -11.66
N LEU A 125 1.29 6.13 -11.03
CA LEU A 125 2.20 6.99 -10.25
C LEU A 125 2.81 8.11 -11.11
N GLY A 126 3.30 7.79 -12.32
CA GLY A 126 3.84 8.78 -13.24
C GLY A 126 2.81 9.85 -13.63
N SER A 127 1.58 9.42 -13.96
CA SER A 127 0.46 10.32 -14.26
C SER A 127 0.12 11.23 -13.07
N PHE A 128 0.04 10.66 -11.86
CA PHE A 128 -0.17 11.42 -10.63
C PHE A 128 0.94 12.46 -10.42
N ALA A 129 2.21 12.08 -10.58
CA ALA A 129 3.35 12.95 -10.36
C ALA A 129 3.36 14.17 -11.31
N LEU A 130 2.98 13.98 -12.58
CA LEU A 130 2.84 15.07 -13.53
C LEU A 130 1.72 16.05 -13.13
N LYS A 131 0.57 15.53 -12.70
CA LYS A 131 -0.56 16.35 -12.23
C LYS A 131 -0.20 17.14 -10.97
N ALA A 132 0.43 16.49 -9.99
CA ALA A 132 0.89 17.13 -8.76
C ALA A 132 1.89 18.26 -9.07
N GLN A 133 2.88 18.00 -9.94
CA GLN A 133 3.86 19.01 -10.36
C GLN A 133 3.19 20.22 -11.02
N ALA A 134 2.21 20.01 -11.91
CA ALA A 134 1.47 21.09 -12.56
C ALA A 134 0.68 21.93 -11.54
N SER A 135 0.05 21.29 -10.55
CA SER A 135 -0.68 21.99 -9.48
C SER A 135 0.25 22.88 -8.64
N PHE A 136 1.43 22.38 -8.25
CA PHE A 136 2.37 23.15 -7.44
C PHE A 136 3.05 24.31 -8.17
N LYS A 137 3.15 24.26 -9.51
CA LYS A 137 3.62 25.41 -10.29
C LYS A 137 2.60 26.54 -10.26
N LYS A 138 1.31 26.22 -10.38
CA LYS A 138 0.21 27.18 -10.32
C LYS A 138 0.07 27.86 -8.95
N GLU A 139 0.40 27.18 -7.85
CA GLU A 139 0.38 27.77 -6.49
C GLU A 139 1.47 28.85 -6.27
N ARG A 140 2.51 28.90 -7.13
CA ARG A 140 3.64 29.85 -6.99
C ARG A 140 3.50 31.12 -7.83
N GLU A 141 2.52 31.15 -8.73
CA GLU A 141 2.18 32.29 -9.59
C GLU A 141 1.12 33.18 -8.91
#